data_AF-A0A382TIB6-F1
#
_entry.id   AF-A0A382TIB6-F1
#
_cell.length_a   1.000
_cell.length_b   1.000
_cell.length_c   1.000
_cell.angle_alpha   90.00
_cell.angle_beta   90.00
_cell.angle_gamma   90.00
#
_symmetry.space_group_name_H-M   'P 1'
#
loop_
_entity.id
_entity.type
_entity.pdbx_description
1 polymer ?
#
loop_
_entity_poly.entity_id
_entity_poly.type
_entity_poly.pdbx_seq_one_letter_code
_entity_poly.pdbx_strand_id
1 'polypeptide(L)'
;LPNKPSSKMRSFWIRLRHLCVLLIFVFALITGLRGIDYGGHPDEHVIFAGVKQMLNSGVFLPRWYGYPSLSFYVALLPSLKYTSTLRLAPELCFGSRPDSNDSLQEALLFEGYVNKHPDLLAKVNADTSGRSKSDIGKAHYCGSGRFEGRTADIYDTPQLRQLKKAYQDHLPNITSRGTPRLLHRLSTHVGFKDYILNARSISLTISLFSIFWVYLAVWNWRRSWAESLLAASLLGFSWEMAYHARWFVPDSMMMQFAALMLMFLSYAHRSSNPGVWLKCAAVAVGLACGTKYTGGILLVP
;
A
#
# COMPACT_ATOMS: atom_id res chain seq x y z
N LEU A 1 -17.20 -17.26 -52.40
CA LEU A 1 -16.53 -18.06 -51.34
C LEU A 1 -15.89 -17.06 -50.36
N PRO A 2 -16.26 -17.02 -49.07
CA PRO A 2 -15.66 -16.07 -48.15
C PRO A 2 -14.19 -16.44 -47.93
N ASN A 3 -13.30 -15.47 -48.16
CA ASN A 3 -11.86 -15.61 -48.02
C ASN A 3 -11.50 -16.19 -46.65
N LYS A 4 -10.92 -17.39 -46.63
CA LYS A 4 -10.35 -18.00 -45.42
C LYS A 4 -9.27 -17.04 -44.89
N PRO A 5 -9.32 -16.64 -43.61
CA PRO A 5 -8.35 -15.71 -43.05
C PRO A 5 -6.92 -16.29 -43.11
N SER A 6 -5.94 -15.44 -43.42
CA SER A 6 -4.53 -15.84 -43.51
C SER A 6 -4.04 -16.44 -42.18
N SER A 7 -3.06 -17.36 -42.24
CA SER A 7 -2.54 -18.07 -41.05
C SER A 7 -2.03 -17.13 -39.95
N LYS A 8 -1.39 -16.02 -40.34
CA LYS A 8 -0.94 -14.95 -39.43
C LYS A 8 -2.12 -14.29 -38.72
N MET A 9 -3.19 -13.98 -39.44
CA MET A 9 -4.40 -13.38 -38.88
C MET A 9 -5.08 -14.34 -37.90
N ARG A 10 -5.18 -15.64 -38.23
CA ARG A 10 -5.72 -16.67 -37.33
C ARG A 10 -4.91 -16.80 -36.03
N SER A 11 -3.57 -16.78 -36.11
CA SER A 11 -2.70 -16.81 -34.93
C SER A 11 -2.85 -15.57 -34.04
N PHE A 12 -3.05 -14.39 -34.64
CA PHE A 12 -3.29 -13.15 -33.90
C PHE A 12 -4.60 -13.22 -33.10
N TRP A 13 -5.70 -13.64 -33.73
CA TRP A 13 -7.00 -13.80 -33.07
C TRP A 13 -6.98 -14.85 -31.95
N ILE A 14 -6.18 -15.91 -32.07
CA ILE A 14 -6.02 -16.90 -30.99
C ILE A 14 -5.36 -16.27 -29.77
N ARG A 15 -4.29 -15.48 -29.96
CA ARG A 15 -3.61 -14.78 -28.86
C ARG A 15 -4.51 -13.72 -28.21
N LEU A 16 -5.30 -13.01 -29.02
CA LEU A 16 -6.19 -11.95 -28.55
C LEU A 16 -7.26 -12.46 -27.57
N ARG A 17 -7.76 -13.69 -27.73
CA ARG A 17 -8.78 -14.28 -26.85
C ARG A 17 -8.30 -14.44 -25.40
N HIS A 18 -7.01 -14.62 -25.18
CA HIS A 18 -6.46 -14.70 -23.83
C HIS A 18 -6.53 -13.35 -23.09
N LEU A 19 -6.67 -12.22 -23.80
CA LEU A 19 -6.85 -10.90 -23.18
C LEU A 19 -8.21 -10.76 -22.49
N CYS A 20 -9.19 -11.62 -22.76
CA CYS A 20 -10.50 -11.57 -22.09
C CYS A 20 -10.39 -11.75 -20.57
N VAL A 21 -9.36 -12.43 -20.05
CA VAL A 21 -9.12 -12.55 -18.61
C VAL A 21 -8.80 -11.19 -17.95
N LEU A 22 -8.22 -10.25 -18.71
CA LEU A 22 -7.97 -8.89 -18.23
C LEU A 22 -9.27 -8.15 -17.92
N LEU A 23 -10.34 -8.41 -18.68
CA LEU A 23 -11.65 -7.80 -18.42
C LEU A 23 -12.21 -8.24 -17.06
N ILE A 24 -12.03 -9.52 -16.71
CA ILE A 24 -12.43 -10.06 -15.39
C ILE A 24 -11.60 -9.40 -14.29
N PHE A 25 -10.27 -9.35 -14.47
CA PHE A 25 -9.38 -8.71 -13.50
C PHE A 25 -9.71 -7.24 -13.30
N VAL A 26 -9.89 -6.48 -14.39
CA VAL A 26 -10.22 -5.04 -14.35
C VAL A 26 -11.58 -4.83 -13.70
N PHE A 27 -12.58 -5.64 -14.01
CA PHE A 27 -13.88 -5.58 -13.36
C PHE A 27 -13.77 -5.83 -11.85
N ALA A 28 -13.09 -6.90 -11.44
CA ALA A 28 -12.89 -7.23 -10.04
C ALA A 28 -12.09 -6.14 -9.30
N LEU A 29 -11.08 -5.55 -9.95
CA LEU A 29 -10.29 -4.47 -9.41
C LEU A 29 -11.13 -3.20 -9.23
N ILE A 30 -11.87 -2.76 -10.24
CA ILE A 30 -12.70 -1.55 -10.18
C ILE A 30 -13.80 -1.71 -9.12
N THR A 31 -14.49 -2.85 -9.10
CA THR A 31 -15.55 -3.11 -8.10
C THR A 31 -14.98 -3.26 -6.69
N GLY A 32 -13.81 -3.88 -6.54
CA GLY A 32 -13.07 -3.95 -5.28
C GLY A 32 -12.67 -2.56 -4.77
N LEU A 33 -12.05 -1.74 -5.62
CA LEU A 33 -11.63 -0.37 -5.28
C LEU A 33 -12.82 0.55 -4.94
N ARG A 34 -13.93 0.43 -5.66
CA ARG A 34 -15.16 1.20 -5.35
C ARG A 34 -15.77 0.83 -4.00
N GLY A 35 -15.64 -0.42 -3.59
CA GLY A 35 -16.14 -0.92 -2.31
C GLY A 35 -15.11 -0.99 -1.19
N ILE A 36 -13.94 -0.36 -1.34
CA ILE A 36 -12.78 -0.62 -0.47
C ILE A 36 -12.90 0.04 0.92
N ASP A 37 -13.71 1.08 1.03
CA ASP A 37 -14.07 1.74 2.29
C ASP A 37 -15.27 1.04 2.93
N TYR A 38 -15.06 -0.20 3.37
CA TYR A 38 -16.13 -1.09 3.84
C TYR A 38 -16.31 -1.09 5.38
N GLY A 39 -15.78 -0.09 6.08
CA GLY A 39 -15.75 -0.03 7.55
C GLY A 39 -14.41 -0.52 8.13
N GLY A 40 -14.41 -1.05 9.36
CA GLY A 40 -13.22 -1.58 10.04
C GLY A 40 -13.25 -3.11 10.19
N HIS A 41 -12.08 -3.76 10.11
CA HIS A 41 -11.95 -5.21 10.27
C HIS A 41 -11.01 -5.58 11.43
N PRO A 42 -11.35 -6.57 12.28
CA PRO A 42 -10.56 -6.94 13.46
C PRO A 42 -9.07 -7.20 13.18
N ASP A 43 -8.76 -7.99 12.14
CA ASP A 43 -7.38 -8.35 11.80
C ASP A 43 -6.49 -7.15 11.44
N GLU A 44 -7.09 -6.11 10.86
CA GLU A 44 -6.35 -4.92 10.43
C GLU A 44 -5.77 -4.19 11.63
N HIS A 45 -6.52 -4.11 12.74
CA HIS A 45 -6.06 -3.48 13.97
C HIS A 45 -4.78 -4.14 14.47
N VAL A 46 -4.71 -5.47 14.45
CA VAL A 46 -3.55 -6.22 14.93
C VAL A 46 -2.35 -6.05 14.01
N ILE A 47 -2.57 -6.14 12.70
CA ILE A 47 -1.50 -5.99 11.70
C ILE A 47 -0.91 -4.57 11.76
N PHE A 48 -1.75 -3.53 11.75
CA PHE A 48 -1.27 -2.14 11.78
C PHE A 48 -0.66 -1.77 13.14
N ALA A 49 -1.10 -2.35 14.25
CA ALA A 49 -0.41 -2.21 15.53
C ALA A 49 1.02 -2.78 15.46
N GLY A 50 1.20 -3.96 14.86
CA GLY A 50 2.52 -4.56 14.63
C GLY A 50 3.40 -3.69 13.73
N VAL A 51 2.86 -3.18 12.61
CA VAL A 51 3.59 -2.24 11.72
C VAL A 51 4.03 -0.99 12.47
N LYS A 52 3.14 -0.39 13.27
CA LYS A 52 3.45 0.78 14.09
C LYS A 52 4.59 0.48 15.07
N GLN A 53 4.61 -0.72 15.66
CA GLN A 53 5.67 -1.17 16.54
C GLN A 53 7.01 -1.39 15.81
N MET A 54 6.98 -1.96 14.60
CA MET A 54 8.18 -2.13 13.77
C MET A 54 8.82 -0.79 13.45
N LEU A 55 8.01 0.19 13.05
CA LEU A 55 8.47 1.55 12.76
C LEU A 55 8.94 2.29 14.03
N ASN A 56 8.21 2.16 15.14
CA ASN A 56 8.57 2.81 16.40
C ASN A 56 9.83 2.25 17.05
N SER A 57 10.14 0.98 16.85
CA SER A 57 11.33 0.35 17.43
C SER A 57 12.54 0.37 16.49
N GLY A 58 12.33 0.59 15.20
CA GLY A 58 13.36 0.40 14.17
C GLY A 58 13.72 -1.06 13.91
N VAL A 59 13.08 -2.00 14.61
CA VAL A 59 13.25 -3.44 14.43
C VAL A 59 12.12 -3.94 13.56
N PHE A 60 12.42 -4.43 12.37
CA PHE A 60 11.44 -4.93 11.39
C PHE A 60 10.94 -6.35 11.72
N LEU A 61 10.57 -6.55 12.98
CA LEU A 61 9.92 -7.74 13.53
C LEU A 61 8.65 -7.28 14.27
N PRO A 62 7.46 -7.84 13.95
CA PRO A 62 6.18 -7.35 14.44
C PRO A 62 5.94 -7.59 15.93
N ARG A 63 6.81 -8.37 16.61
CA ARG A 63 6.77 -8.76 18.03
C ARG A 63 5.51 -9.52 18.49
N TRP A 64 4.46 -9.55 17.67
CA TRP A 64 3.33 -10.45 17.75
C TRP A 64 3.27 -11.29 16.47
N TYR A 65 3.15 -12.60 16.63
CA TYR A 65 3.27 -13.58 15.54
C TYR A 65 2.02 -14.45 15.39
N GLY A 66 0.84 -13.94 15.74
CA GLY A 66 -0.41 -14.64 15.39
C GLY A 66 -0.62 -14.71 13.88
N TYR A 67 0.01 -13.80 13.12
CA TYR A 67 0.27 -13.94 11.70
C TYR A 67 1.77 -14.01 11.41
N PRO A 68 2.19 -14.76 10.38
CA PRO A 68 3.53 -14.72 9.81
C PRO A 68 3.95 -13.33 9.30
N SER A 69 5.25 -13.13 9.09
CA SER A 69 5.84 -11.79 8.88
C SER A 69 5.49 -11.13 7.53
N LEU A 70 5.15 -11.88 6.48
CA LEU A 70 4.94 -11.31 5.14
C LEU A 70 3.78 -10.33 5.11
N SER A 71 2.67 -10.63 5.81
CA SER A 71 1.51 -9.73 5.91
C SER A 71 1.88 -8.37 6.52
N PHE A 72 2.76 -8.36 7.52
CA PHE A 72 3.28 -7.12 8.12
C PHE A 72 4.20 -6.36 7.16
N TYR A 73 5.03 -7.07 6.37
CA TYR A 73 5.88 -6.44 5.37
C TYR A 73 5.08 -5.83 4.23
N VAL A 74 4.01 -6.48 3.76
CA VAL A 74 3.09 -5.88 2.78
C VAL A 74 2.40 -4.65 3.38
N ALA A 75 2.03 -4.69 4.66
CA ALA A 75 1.42 -3.56 5.36
C ALA A 75 2.36 -2.36 5.59
N LEU A 76 3.67 -2.52 5.37
CA LEU A 76 4.63 -1.41 5.35
C LEU A 76 4.65 -0.66 4.02
N LEU A 77 4.24 -1.28 2.91
CA LEU A 77 4.35 -0.69 1.57
C LEU A 77 3.67 0.69 1.43
N PRO A 78 2.51 0.98 2.05
CA PRO A 78 1.93 2.32 2.02
C PRO A 78 2.87 3.40 2.57
N SER A 79 3.77 3.05 3.51
CA SER A 79 4.76 3.98 4.06
C SER A 79 5.68 4.56 2.98
N LEU A 80 5.94 3.84 1.89
CA LEU A 80 6.76 4.33 0.77
C LEU A 80 6.16 5.61 0.16
N LYS A 81 4.83 5.70 0.05
CA LYS A 81 4.13 6.90 -0.43
C LYS A 81 4.39 8.12 0.47
N TYR A 82 4.60 7.90 1.77
CA TYR A 82 4.89 8.96 2.73
C TYR A 82 6.39 9.28 2.84
N THR A 83 7.27 8.42 2.33
CA THR A 83 8.70 8.76 2.21
C THR A 83 8.98 9.78 1.11
N SER A 84 8.17 9.84 0.05
CA SER A 84 8.33 10.81 -1.03
C SER A 84 7.85 12.22 -0.64
N THR A 85 6.76 12.34 0.14
CA THR A 85 6.34 13.63 0.71
C THR A 85 7.38 14.21 1.68
N LEU A 86 8.17 13.34 2.30
CA LEU A 86 9.30 13.69 3.16
C LEU A 86 10.50 14.29 2.41
N ARG A 87 10.66 14.02 1.10
CA ARG A 87 11.71 14.63 0.26
C ARG A 87 11.43 16.11 -0.07
N LEU A 88 10.19 16.58 0.03
CA LEU A 88 9.85 17.99 -0.21
C LEU A 88 10.26 18.92 0.94
N ALA A 89 10.36 18.43 2.17
CA ALA A 89 10.77 19.24 3.33
C ALA A 89 12.24 19.75 3.30
N PRO A 90 13.24 18.96 2.81
CA PRO A 90 14.58 19.48 2.58
C PRO A 90 14.65 20.55 1.48
N GLU A 91 13.93 20.38 0.36
CA GLU A 91 13.92 21.33 -0.78
C GLU A 91 13.41 22.73 -0.37
N LEU A 92 12.43 22.80 0.54
CA LEU A 92 11.87 24.08 1.04
C LEU A 92 12.90 24.98 1.74
N CYS A 93 13.96 24.41 2.33
CA CYS A 93 15.00 25.18 3.05
C CYS A 93 16.28 25.41 2.22
N PHE A 94 16.41 24.77 1.05
CA PHE A 94 17.55 24.90 0.15
C PHE A 94 17.02 25.39 -1.20
N GLY A 95 16.83 26.70 -1.30
CA GLY A 95 16.08 27.37 -2.36
C GLY A 95 16.33 26.83 -3.77
N SER A 96 15.37 26.04 -4.26
CA SER A 96 15.08 25.89 -5.68
C SER A 96 14.06 26.97 -6.06
N ARG A 97 14.24 27.62 -7.22
CA ARG A 97 13.36 28.70 -7.71
C ARG A 97 11.96 28.12 -7.98
N PRO A 98 10.90 28.46 -7.22
CA PRO A 98 9.58 27.87 -7.40
C PRO A 98 8.84 28.55 -8.56
N ASP A 99 7.98 27.80 -9.24
CA ASP A 99 6.95 28.37 -10.12
C ASP A 99 5.90 29.15 -9.30
N SER A 100 5.14 30.05 -9.92
CA SER A 100 4.27 31.01 -9.22
C SER A 100 3.21 30.36 -8.32
N ASN A 101 2.72 29.16 -8.64
CA ASN A 101 1.75 28.45 -7.79
C ASN A 101 2.39 27.85 -6.53
N ASP A 102 3.66 27.44 -6.60
CA ASP A 102 4.38 26.88 -5.46
C ASP A 102 4.71 27.96 -4.42
N SER A 103 4.97 29.19 -4.87
CA SER A 103 5.21 30.32 -3.96
C SER A 103 4.01 30.67 -3.07
N LEU A 104 2.78 30.52 -3.58
CA LEU A 104 1.56 30.80 -2.82
C LEU A 104 1.31 29.70 -1.78
N GLN A 105 1.49 28.44 -2.18
CA GLN A 105 1.35 27.28 -1.31
C GLN A 105 2.38 27.33 -0.16
N GLU A 106 3.62 27.71 -0.48
CA GLU A 106 4.70 27.88 0.49
C GLU A 106 4.42 29.04 1.46
N ALA A 107 3.89 30.16 0.97
CA ALA A 107 3.51 31.27 1.82
C ALA A 107 2.45 30.86 2.85
N LEU A 108 1.39 30.18 2.40
CA LEU A 108 0.31 29.69 3.27
C LEU A 108 0.81 28.67 4.32
N LEU A 109 1.76 27.80 3.94
CA LEU A 109 2.39 26.85 4.86
C LEU A 109 3.10 27.56 6.02
N PHE A 110 3.94 28.54 5.70
CA PHE A 110 4.73 29.23 6.73
C PHE A 110 3.91 30.24 7.53
N GLU A 111 2.86 30.83 6.94
CA GLU A 111 1.88 31.59 7.70
C GLU A 111 1.11 30.72 8.69
N GLY A 112 0.67 29.53 8.27
CA GLY A 112 0.05 28.52 9.14
C GLY A 112 0.97 28.11 10.29
N TYR A 113 2.25 27.91 10.00
CA TYR A 113 3.29 27.64 10.98
C TYR A 113 3.45 28.80 12.00
N VAL A 114 3.54 30.06 11.56
CA VAL A 114 3.60 31.21 12.48
C VAL A 114 2.33 31.32 13.32
N ASN A 115 1.16 31.16 12.71
CA ASN A 115 -0.14 31.23 13.40
C ASN A 115 -0.31 30.18 14.50
N LYS A 116 0.40 29.06 14.38
CA LYS A 116 0.39 27.98 15.37
C LYS A 116 1.25 28.28 16.60
N HIS A 117 2.22 29.19 16.49
CA HIS A 117 3.25 29.44 17.49
C HIS A 117 3.14 30.88 18.02
N PRO A 118 2.51 31.10 19.20
CA PRO A 118 2.29 32.44 19.74
C PRO A 118 3.58 33.25 19.93
N ASP A 119 4.70 32.58 20.24
CA ASP A 119 6.02 33.17 20.33
C ASP A 119 6.51 33.72 18.98
N LEU A 120 6.22 33.01 17.88
CA LEU A 120 6.50 33.49 16.53
C LEU A 120 5.55 34.59 16.10
N LEU A 121 4.28 34.50 16.48
CA LEU A 121 3.30 35.53 16.18
C LEU A 121 3.66 36.85 16.88
N ALA A 122 4.10 36.79 18.13
CA ALA A 122 4.64 37.95 18.84
C ALA A 122 5.88 38.52 18.14
N LYS A 123 6.76 37.65 17.63
CA LYS A 123 7.95 38.04 16.88
C LYS A 123 7.61 38.71 15.55
N VAL A 124 6.57 38.24 14.87
CA VAL A 124 6.06 38.87 13.63
C VAL A 124 5.40 40.21 13.93
N ASN A 125 4.61 40.31 15.00
CA ASN A 125 3.96 41.57 15.39
C ASN A 125 4.96 42.64 15.87
N ALA A 126 6.13 42.21 16.37
CA ALA A 126 7.22 43.09 16.79
C ALA A 126 8.24 43.37 15.68
N ASP A 127 8.12 42.73 14.51
CA ASP A 127 9.07 42.91 13.41
C ASP A 127 8.76 44.20 12.64
N THR A 128 9.72 45.12 12.61
CA THR A 128 9.63 46.39 11.87
C THR A 128 10.39 46.35 10.54
N SER A 129 10.86 45.17 10.12
CA SER A 129 11.75 45.01 8.96
C SER A 129 11.01 44.90 7.62
N GLY A 130 9.68 44.89 7.63
CA GLY A 130 8.83 44.81 6.44
C GLY A 130 8.82 43.44 5.76
N ARG A 131 9.37 42.41 6.40
CA ARG A 131 9.32 41.03 5.89
C ARG A 131 7.93 40.45 6.00
N SER A 132 7.57 39.58 5.07
CA SER A 132 6.28 38.90 5.13
C SER A 132 6.25 37.88 6.27
N LYS A 133 5.05 37.59 6.75
CA LYS A 133 4.82 36.61 7.83
C LYS A 133 5.32 35.22 7.45
N SER A 134 5.14 34.81 6.19
CA SER A 134 5.67 33.55 5.67
C SER A 134 7.20 33.53 5.65
N ASP A 135 7.85 34.63 5.26
CA ASP A 135 9.33 34.70 5.23
C ASP A 135 9.94 34.57 6.63
N ILE A 136 9.33 35.23 7.63
CA ILE A 136 9.76 35.11 9.02
C ILE A 136 9.53 33.68 9.53
N GLY A 137 8.39 33.08 9.18
CA GLY A 137 8.08 31.68 9.47
C GLY A 137 9.09 30.71 8.86
N LYS A 138 9.43 30.90 7.59
CA LYS A 138 10.40 30.10 6.84
C LYS A 138 11.80 30.22 7.43
N ALA A 139 12.27 31.44 7.66
CA ALA A 139 13.57 31.71 8.24
C ALA A 139 13.71 31.06 9.63
N HIS A 140 12.70 31.20 10.48
CA HIS A 140 12.69 30.55 11.79
C HIS A 140 12.67 29.03 11.67
N TYR A 141 11.79 28.47 10.83
CA TYR A 141 11.63 27.03 10.69
C TYR A 141 12.91 26.36 10.18
N CYS A 142 13.55 26.94 9.17
CA CYS A 142 14.79 26.43 8.59
C CYS A 142 16.01 26.65 9.50
N GLY A 143 16.05 27.76 10.26
CA GLY A 143 17.16 28.10 11.15
C GLY A 143 17.18 27.30 12.45
N SER A 144 16.05 27.25 13.16
CA SER A 144 15.99 26.62 14.50
C SER A 144 14.73 25.77 14.73
N GLY A 145 13.59 26.16 14.17
CA GLY A 145 12.29 25.54 14.44
C GLY A 145 12.24 24.03 14.15
N ARG A 146 12.92 23.57 13.09
CA ARG A 146 13.03 22.12 12.79
C ARG A 146 13.87 21.34 13.82
N PHE A 147 14.82 21.99 14.47
CA PHE A 147 15.68 21.39 15.50
C PHE A 147 15.02 21.43 16.88
N GLU A 148 14.11 22.39 17.08
CA GLU A 148 13.20 22.48 18.22
C GLU A 148 12.02 21.49 18.14
N GLY A 149 11.92 20.70 17.07
CA GLY A 149 10.87 19.71 16.87
C GLY A 149 9.53 20.29 16.39
N ARG A 150 9.50 21.55 15.94
CA ARG A 150 8.30 22.17 15.37
C ARG A 150 8.04 21.64 13.96
N THR A 151 6.78 21.67 13.52
CA THR A 151 6.36 21.19 12.18
C THR A 151 5.60 22.27 11.43
N ALA A 152 6.02 22.54 10.20
CA ALA A 152 5.25 23.29 9.22
C ALA A 152 4.45 22.28 8.39
N ASP A 153 3.12 22.32 8.51
CA ASP A 153 2.22 21.43 7.78
C ASP A 153 1.09 22.25 7.12
N ILE A 154 0.82 22.00 5.84
CA ILE A 154 -0.25 22.63 5.07
C ILE A 154 -1.62 22.27 5.67
N TYR A 155 -1.69 21.16 6.40
CA TYR A 155 -2.92 20.62 6.98
C TYR A 155 -3.30 21.21 8.37
N ASP A 156 -2.54 22.16 8.93
CA ASP A 156 -2.78 22.73 10.29
C ASP A 156 -3.81 23.89 10.30
N THR A 157 -4.87 23.82 9.47
CA THR A 157 -6.01 24.76 9.51
C THR A 157 -6.85 24.57 10.79
N PRO A 158 -7.58 25.61 11.27
CA PRO A 158 -8.38 25.53 12.50
C PRO A 158 -9.37 24.37 12.53
N GLN A 159 -9.90 24.00 11.36
CA GLN A 159 -10.88 22.92 11.17
C GLN A 159 -10.28 21.53 11.45
N LEU A 160 -9.01 21.29 11.11
CA LEU A 160 -8.31 20.02 11.37
C LEU A 160 -7.75 19.93 12.80
N ARG A 161 -7.59 21.07 13.48
CA ARG A 161 -7.10 21.16 14.87
C ARG A 161 -8.08 20.57 15.89
N GLN A 162 -9.38 20.66 15.64
CA GLN A 162 -10.42 20.00 16.44
C GLN A 162 -10.36 18.47 16.29
N LEU A 163 -10.14 17.99 15.06
CA LEU A 163 -10.02 16.56 14.76
C LEU A 163 -8.79 15.94 15.44
N LYS A 164 -7.69 16.69 15.50
CA LYS A 164 -6.43 16.29 16.14
C LYS A 164 -6.53 16.21 17.67
N LYS A 165 -7.26 17.14 18.31
CA LYS A 165 -7.50 17.12 19.76
C LYS A 165 -8.26 15.88 20.20
N ALA A 166 -9.28 15.46 19.46
CA ALA A 166 -10.04 14.23 19.74
C ALA A 166 -9.18 12.95 19.65
N TYR A 167 -8.07 12.98 18.90
CA TYR A 167 -7.20 11.83 18.69
C TYR A 167 -6.04 11.76 19.69
N GLN A 168 -5.69 12.87 20.34
CA GLN A 168 -4.51 13.01 21.21
C GLN A 168 -4.73 12.42 22.61
N ASP A 169 -5.99 12.34 23.08
CA ASP A 169 -6.33 11.91 24.44
C ASP A 169 -6.21 10.39 24.69
N HIS A 170 -5.77 9.59 23.71
CA HIS A 170 -5.83 8.11 23.77
C HIS A 170 -4.51 7.35 23.51
N LEU A 171 -3.33 7.99 23.56
CA LEU A 171 -2.05 7.25 23.39
C LEU A 171 -1.18 7.22 24.65
N PRO A 172 -0.67 6.03 25.07
CA PRO A 172 0.25 5.91 26.18
C PRO A 172 1.68 6.30 25.78
N ASN A 173 2.37 6.89 26.74
CA ASN A 173 3.69 7.50 26.63
C ASN A 173 4.77 6.40 26.71
N ILE A 174 5.38 6.02 25.58
CA ILE A 174 6.56 5.13 25.58
C ILE A 174 7.77 5.94 25.10
N THR A 175 8.69 6.12 26.04
CA THR A 175 9.98 6.81 25.92
C THR A 175 10.87 6.19 24.84
N SER A 176 11.14 6.96 23.78
CA SER A 176 12.03 6.59 22.67
C SER A 176 13.49 6.94 23.01
N ARG A 177 14.29 5.95 23.40
CA ARG A 177 15.74 5.98 23.23
C ARG A 177 16.07 5.13 21.99
N GLY A 178 16.34 5.77 20.84
CA GLY A 178 17.06 5.13 19.72
C GLY A 178 16.37 5.05 18.35
N THR A 179 15.10 5.45 18.19
CA THR A 179 14.42 5.28 16.89
C THR A 179 14.81 6.39 15.89
N PRO A 180 15.19 6.05 14.65
CA PRO A 180 15.47 7.05 13.61
C PRO A 180 14.25 7.98 13.41
N ARG A 181 14.48 9.30 13.37
CA ARG A 181 13.42 10.33 13.23
C ARG A 181 12.44 10.06 12.07
N LEU A 182 12.93 9.44 11.00
CA LEU A 182 12.12 9.02 9.85
C LEU A 182 11.09 7.94 10.22
N LEU A 183 11.53 6.87 10.88
CA LEU A 183 10.66 5.73 11.20
C LEU A 183 9.57 6.12 12.19
N HIS A 184 9.90 6.96 13.18
CA HIS A 184 8.89 7.51 14.09
C HIS A 184 7.84 8.34 13.34
N ARG A 185 8.24 9.17 12.37
CA ARG A 185 7.27 9.92 11.55
C ARG A 185 6.42 9.01 10.66
N LEU A 186 6.98 7.94 10.09
CA LEU A 186 6.17 6.99 9.33
C LEU A 186 5.14 6.30 10.24
N SER A 187 5.51 6.00 11.48
CA SER A 187 4.60 5.34 12.44
C SER A 187 3.39 6.19 12.81
N THR A 188 3.48 7.53 12.78
CA THR A 188 2.34 8.41 13.07
C THR A 188 1.29 8.38 11.97
N HIS A 189 1.64 7.95 10.76
CA HIS A 189 0.70 7.82 9.64
C HIS A 189 -0.02 6.48 9.64
N VAL A 190 0.53 5.48 10.33
CA VAL A 190 -0.08 4.16 10.51
C VAL A 190 -1.32 4.31 11.37
N GLY A 191 -2.49 4.21 10.73
CA GLY A 191 -3.80 4.39 11.36
C GLY A 191 -4.66 5.48 10.71
N PHE A 192 -4.09 6.34 9.86
CA PHE A 192 -4.90 7.23 9.05
C PHE A 192 -5.73 6.46 8.03
N LYS A 193 -6.95 6.97 7.76
CA LYS A 193 -7.87 6.37 6.80
C LYS A 193 -7.19 6.13 5.45
N ASP A 194 -6.48 7.13 4.92
CA ASP A 194 -5.75 7.01 3.66
C ASP A 194 -4.68 5.92 3.68
N TYR A 195 -3.96 5.75 4.81
CA TYR A 195 -2.96 4.68 4.94
C TYR A 195 -3.63 3.31 4.82
N ILE A 196 -4.75 3.12 5.52
CA ILE A 196 -5.52 1.88 5.53
C ILE A 196 -6.10 1.60 4.13
N LEU A 197 -6.69 2.60 3.47
CA LEU A 197 -7.23 2.43 2.11
C LEU A 197 -6.15 2.12 1.08
N ASN A 198 -4.96 2.73 1.20
CA ASN A 198 -3.82 2.37 0.36
C ASN A 198 -3.35 0.92 0.63
N ALA A 199 -3.29 0.51 1.90
CA ALA A 199 -2.94 -0.86 2.27
C ALA A 199 -3.94 -1.86 1.65
N ARG A 200 -5.24 -1.61 1.82
CA ARG A 200 -6.31 -2.43 1.23
C ARG A 200 -6.19 -2.49 -0.29
N SER A 201 -5.90 -1.38 -0.96
CA SER A 201 -5.73 -1.34 -2.42
C SER A 201 -4.58 -2.24 -2.89
N ILE A 202 -3.47 -2.22 -2.14
CA ILE A 202 -2.31 -3.09 -2.39
C ILE A 202 -2.70 -4.57 -2.17
N SER A 203 -3.30 -4.89 -1.02
CA SER A 203 -3.74 -6.26 -0.69
C SER A 203 -4.76 -6.81 -1.70
N LEU A 204 -5.73 -5.98 -2.11
CA LEU A 204 -6.70 -6.28 -3.16
C LEU A 204 -5.98 -6.64 -4.46
N THR A 205 -5.07 -5.79 -4.91
CA THR A 205 -4.33 -6.01 -6.17
C THR A 205 -3.51 -7.31 -6.11
N ILE A 206 -2.81 -7.56 -5.00
CA ILE A 206 -2.08 -8.81 -4.76
C ILE A 206 -3.02 -10.01 -4.84
N SER A 207 -4.16 -9.94 -4.16
CA SER A 207 -5.14 -11.03 -4.10
C SER A 207 -5.75 -11.33 -5.47
N LEU A 208 -6.01 -10.31 -6.29
CA LEU A 208 -6.61 -10.44 -7.62
C LEU A 208 -5.68 -11.11 -8.65
N PHE A 209 -4.37 -11.18 -8.42
CA PHE A 209 -3.48 -11.94 -9.30
C PHE A 209 -3.84 -13.44 -9.38
N SER A 210 -4.54 -13.97 -8.35
CA SER A 210 -5.12 -15.31 -8.35
C SER A 210 -5.97 -15.61 -9.60
N ILE A 211 -6.66 -14.61 -10.15
CA ILE A 211 -7.46 -14.73 -11.38
C ILE A 211 -6.57 -15.17 -12.56
N PHE A 212 -5.38 -14.58 -12.70
CA PHE A 212 -4.43 -14.95 -13.74
C PHE A 212 -3.82 -16.33 -13.50
N TRP A 213 -3.48 -16.66 -12.24
CA TRP A 213 -2.88 -17.95 -11.93
C TRP A 213 -3.83 -19.11 -12.17
N VAL A 214 -5.09 -18.96 -11.77
CA VAL A 214 -6.14 -19.96 -12.05
C VAL A 214 -6.35 -20.09 -13.55
N TYR A 215 -6.43 -18.98 -14.29
CA TYR A 215 -6.54 -19.01 -15.75
C TYR A 215 -5.40 -19.81 -16.39
N LEU A 216 -4.16 -19.50 -16.01
CA LEU A 216 -2.96 -20.15 -16.56
C LEU A 216 -2.85 -21.62 -16.16
N ALA A 217 -3.25 -21.97 -14.92
CA ALA A 217 -3.24 -23.34 -14.44
C ALA A 217 -4.19 -24.23 -15.25
N VAL A 218 -5.44 -23.77 -15.43
CA VAL A 218 -6.48 -24.47 -16.21
C VAL A 218 -6.11 -24.48 -17.68
N TRP A 219 -5.57 -23.39 -18.22
CA TRP A 219 -5.13 -23.34 -19.61
C TRP A 219 -4.05 -24.38 -19.90
N ASN A 220 -3.03 -24.46 -19.05
CA ASN A 220 -1.95 -25.40 -19.23
C ASN A 220 -2.44 -26.86 -19.12
N TRP A 221 -3.37 -27.13 -18.20
CA TRP A 221 -3.94 -28.47 -18.03
C TRP A 221 -4.86 -28.86 -19.19
N ARG A 222 -5.89 -28.06 -19.44
CA ARG A 222 -7.03 -28.39 -20.31
C ARG A 222 -6.87 -27.96 -21.77
N ARG A 223 -5.97 -27.01 -22.05
CA ARG A 223 -5.77 -26.41 -23.39
C ARG A 223 -7.03 -25.82 -24.01
N SER A 224 -7.98 -25.43 -23.16
CA SER A 224 -9.22 -24.76 -23.55
C SER A 224 -9.29 -23.36 -22.94
N TRP A 225 -9.30 -22.35 -23.80
CA TRP A 225 -9.39 -20.95 -23.37
C TRP A 225 -10.74 -20.66 -22.69
N ALA A 226 -11.80 -21.34 -23.11
CA ALA A 226 -13.14 -21.17 -22.55
C ALA A 226 -13.25 -21.74 -21.14
N GLU A 227 -12.73 -22.96 -20.91
CA GLU A 227 -12.67 -23.54 -19.55
C GLU A 227 -11.80 -22.69 -18.61
N SER A 228 -10.69 -22.16 -19.12
CA SER A 228 -9.79 -21.29 -18.36
C SER A 228 -10.46 -19.96 -17.99
N LEU A 229 -11.17 -19.37 -18.95
CA LEU A 229 -11.90 -18.12 -18.73
C LEU A 229 -13.06 -18.34 -17.74
N LEU A 230 -13.76 -19.48 -17.85
CA LEU A 230 -14.83 -19.85 -16.93
C LEU A 230 -14.28 -20.01 -15.50
N ALA A 231 -13.18 -20.75 -15.32
CA ALA A 231 -12.56 -20.91 -14.01
C ALA A 231 -12.12 -19.56 -13.39
N ALA A 232 -11.48 -18.70 -14.19
CA ALA A 232 -11.08 -17.36 -13.77
C ALA A 232 -12.30 -16.47 -13.44
N SER A 233 -13.40 -16.63 -14.17
CA SER A 233 -14.66 -15.90 -13.93
C SER A 233 -15.30 -16.35 -12.62
N LEU A 234 -15.38 -17.66 -12.36
CA LEU A 234 -15.94 -18.19 -11.13
C LEU A 234 -15.20 -17.65 -9.90
N LEU A 235 -13.88 -17.53 -9.96
CA LEU A 235 -13.10 -16.89 -8.90
C LEU A 235 -13.30 -15.37 -8.86
N GLY A 236 -13.15 -14.69 -10.00
CA GLY A 236 -13.19 -13.23 -10.09
C GLY A 236 -14.55 -12.60 -9.73
N PHE A 237 -15.64 -13.33 -9.95
CA PHE A 237 -17.00 -12.94 -9.57
C PHE A 237 -17.48 -13.61 -8.27
N SER A 238 -16.63 -14.40 -7.60
CA SER A 238 -16.98 -15.02 -6.32
C SER A 238 -17.22 -13.93 -5.27
N TRP A 239 -18.37 -14.02 -4.59
CA TRP A 239 -18.71 -13.12 -3.50
C TRP A 239 -17.69 -13.21 -2.36
N GLU A 240 -17.28 -14.42 -1.99
CA GLU A 240 -16.34 -14.67 -0.89
C GLU A 240 -14.98 -14.03 -1.19
N MET A 241 -14.45 -14.25 -2.40
CA MET A 241 -13.20 -13.62 -2.82
C MET A 241 -13.32 -12.10 -2.83
N ALA A 242 -14.37 -11.57 -3.46
CA ALA A 242 -14.57 -10.13 -3.56
C ALA A 242 -14.76 -9.48 -2.17
N TYR A 243 -15.39 -10.16 -1.22
CA TYR A 243 -15.55 -9.69 0.15
C TYR A 243 -14.21 -9.65 0.89
N HIS A 244 -13.49 -10.77 0.96
CA HIS A 244 -12.24 -10.84 1.71
C HIS A 244 -11.10 -10.03 1.08
N ALA A 245 -11.04 -9.89 -0.25
CA ALA A 245 -9.99 -9.13 -0.92
C ALA A 245 -10.08 -7.61 -0.69
N ARG A 246 -11.22 -7.07 -0.23
CA ARG A 246 -11.36 -5.63 0.08
C ARG A 246 -10.73 -5.25 1.41
N TRP A 247 -10.54 -6.21 2.30
CA TRP A 247 -9.91 -6.01 3.60
C TRP A 247 -8.41 -6.25 3.52
N PHE A 248 -7.63 -5.63 4.41
CA PHE A 248 -6.24 -6.01 4.60
C PHE A 248 -6.18 -7.26 5.49
N VAL A 249 -6.44 -8.43 4.90
CA VAL A 249 -6.45 -9.72 5.61
C VAL A 249 -5.45 -10.70 5.00
N PRO A 250 -4.77 -11.53 5.82
CA PRO A 250 -3.81 -12.51 5.33
C PRO A 250 -4.42 -13.60 4.43
N ASP A 251 -5.70 -13.93 4.63
CA ASP A 251 -6.41 -15.02 3.93
C ASP A 251 -6.43 -14.86 2.40
N SER A 252 -6.86 -13.70 1.92
CA SER A 252 -6.97 -13.41 0.48
C SER A 252 -5.61 -13.34 -0.20
N MET A 253 -4.59 -12.81 0.49
CA MET A 253 -3.21 -12.82 0.03
C MET A 253 -2.63 -14.25 -0.04
N MET A 254 -2.86 -15.07 1.00
CA MET A 254 -2.43 -16.48 1.04
C MET A 254 -3.06 -17.28 -0.11
N MET A 255 -4.36 -17.10 -0.36
CA MET A 255 -5.09 -17.75 -1.45
C MET A 255 -4.43 -17.48 -2.81
N GLN A 256 -3.95 -16.26 -3.07
CA GLN A 256 -3.28 -15.92 -4.32
C GLN A 256 -1.98 -16.73 -4.51
N PHE A 257 -1.21 -16.94 -3.45
CA PHE A 257 0.00 -17.76 -3.49
C PHE A 257 -0.31 -19.26 -3.62
N ALA A 258 -1.44 -19.72 -3.06
CA ALA A 258 -1.93 -21.07 -3.30
C ALA A 258 -2.29 -21.28 -4.78
N ALA A 259 -3.00 -20.33 -5.40
CA ALA A 259 -3.30 -20.36 -6.83
C ALA A 259 -2.03 -20.33 -7.69
N LEU A 260 -1.03 -19.54 -7.29
CA LEU A 260 0.28 -19.49 -7.95
C LEU A 260 1.02 -20.84 -7.85
N MET A 261 1.00 -21.50 -6.69
CA MET A 261 1.54 -22.84 -6.53
C MET A 261 0.87 -23.83 -7.48
N LEU A 262 -0.47 -23.87 -7.51
CA LEU A 262 -1.21 -24.77 -8.40
C LEU A 262 -0.88 -24.54 -9.87
N MET A 263 -0.68 -23.27 -10.27
CA MET A 263 -0.20 -22.94 -11.60
C MET A 263 1.17 -23.55 -11.87
N PHE A 264 2.15 -23.38 -10.97
CA PHE A 264 3.46 -24.00 -11.16
C PHE A 264 3.43 -25.53 -11.18
N LEU A 265 2.60 -26.17 -10.35
CA LEU A 265 2.43 -27.63 -10.36
C LEU A 265 1.82 -28.13 -11.68
N SER A 266 0.83 -27.41 -12.22
CA SER A 266 0.27 -27.70 -13.56
C SER A 266 1.36 -27.67 -14.62
N TYR A 267 2.24 -26.66 -14.60
CA TYR A 267 3.37 -26.55 -15.53
C TYR A 267 4.43 -27.64 -15.31
N ALA A 268 4.74 -27.99 -14.05
CA ALA A 268 5.65 -29.07 -13.71
C ALA A 268 5.18 -30.39 -14.34
N HIS A 269 3.89 -30.71 -14.22
CA HIS A 269 3.30 -31.95 -14.73
C HIS A 269 3.45 -32.12 -16.26
N ARG A 270 3.57 -31.02 -17.00
CA ARG A 270 3.66 -31.03 -18.47
C ARG A 270 5.05 -30.70 -19.01
N SER A 271 5.98 -30.34 -18.14
CA SER A 271 7.33 -29.95 -18.56
C SER A 271 8.23 -31.17 -18.65
N SER A 272 9.13 -31.17 -19.64
CA SER A 272 10.25 -32.13 -19.71
C SER A 272 11.25 -31.94 -18.56
N ASN A 273 11.29 -30.75 -17.94
CA ASN A 273 12.10 -30.46 -16.77
C ASN A 273 11.23 -29.93 -15.61
N PRO A 274 10.58 -30.83 -14.85
CA PRO A 274 9.69 -30.43 -13.76
C PRO A 274 10.41 -29.73 -12.61
N GLY A 275 11.72 -29.94 -12.45
CA GLY A 275 12.48 -29.48 -11.28
C GLY A 275 12.45 -27.97 -11.06
N VAL A 276 12.50 -27.17 -12.14
CA VAL A 276 12.41 -25.70 -12.03
C VAL A 276 11.03 -25.28 -11.52
N TRP A 277 9.97 -25.86 -12.08
CA TRP A 277 8.59 -25.55 -11.71
C TRP A 277 8.26 -25.98 -10.27
N LEU A 278 8.79 -27.13 -9.84
CA LEU A 278 8.65 -27.59 -8.44
C LEU A 278 9.35 -26.66 -7.46
N LYS A 279 10.54 -26.13 -7.80
CA LYS A 279 11.21 -25.09 -6.99
C LYS A 279 10.37 -23.82 -6.89
N CYS A 280 9.80 -23.35 -8.02
CA CYS A 280 8.90 -22.21 -8.02
C CYS A 280 7.63 -22.46 -7.19
N ALA A 281 7.06 -23.66 -7.27
CA ALA A 281 5.93 -24.08 -6.45
C ALA A 281 6.29 -24.04 -4.96
N ALA A 282 7.45 -24.58 -4.57
CA ALA A 282 7.93 -24.52 -3.18
C ALA A 282 8.11 -23.08 -2.67
N VAL A 283 8.62 -22.17 -3.52
CA VAL A 283 8.69 -20.73 -3.18
C VAL A 283 7.30 -20.14 -2.98
N ALA A 284 6.34 -20.44 -3.87
CA ALA A 284 4.97 -19.96 -3.74
C ALA A 284 4.30 -20.46 -2.44
N VAL A 285 4.53 -21.72 -2.05
CA VAL A 285 4.05 -22.24 -0.76
C VAL A 285 4.74 -21.56 0.41
N GLY A 286 6.05 -21.31 0.34
CA GLY A 286 6.78 -20.54 1.34
C GLY A 286 6.19 -19.14 1.54
N LEU A 287 5.78 -18.47 0.46
CA LEU A 287 5.08 -17.18 0.52
C LEU A 287 3.67 -17.29 1.10
N ALA A 288 2.92 -18.35 0.76
CA ALA A 288 1.62 -18.63 1.36
C ALA A 288 1.73 -18.84 2.88
N CYS A 289 2.64 -19.72 3.31
CA CYS A 289 2.97 -19.97 4.72
C CYS A 289 3.47 -18.70 5.42
N GLY A 290 4.30 -17.92 4.73
CA GLY A 290 4.82 -16.64 5.20
C GLY A 290 3.77 -15.54 5.33
N THR A 291 2.58 -15.74 4.74
CA THR A 291 1.40 -14.85 4.86
C THR A 291 0.49 -15.31 5.99
N LYS A 292 0.16 -16.61 6.03
CA LYS A 292 -0.71 -17.23 7.05
C LYS A 292 -0.29 -18.69 7.28
N TYR A 293 -0.20 -19.12 8.54
CA TYR A 293 0.29 -20.46 8.90
C TYR A 293 -0.50 -21.60 8.27
N THR A 294 -1.81 -21.40 8.08
CA THR A 294 -2.69 -22.38 7.40
C THR A 294 -2.23 -22.67 5.97
N GLY A 295 -1.45 -21.80 5.33
CA GLY A 295 -0.83 -22.06 4.04
C GLY A 295 0.14 -23.26 4.06
N GLY A 296 0.60 -23.68 5.25
CA GLY A 296 1.38 -24.90 5.43
C GLY A 296 0.66 -26.17 5.01
N ILE A 297 -0.68 -26.16 4.97
CA ILE A 297 -1.47 -27.30 4.47
C ILE A 297 -1.15 -27.64 3.02
N LEU A 298 -0.65 -26.68 2.24
CA LEU A 298 -0.25 -26.88 0.84
C LEU A 298 0.98 -27.78 0.68
N LEU A 299 1.71 -28.06 1.77
CA LEU A 299 2.84 -29.01 1.78
C LEU A 299 2.41 -30.44 2.10
N VAL A 300 1.15 -30.65 2.48
CA VAL A 300 0.63 -31.99 2.79
C VAL A 300 0.37 -32.73 1.47
N PRO A 301 0.84 -33.99 1.32
CA PRO A 301 0.65 -34.80 0.11
C PRO A 301 -0.82 -35.05 -0.26
#